data_AF-A0A518CPN0-F1
#
_entry.id   AF-A0A518CPN0-F1
#
_cell.length_a   1.000
_cell.length_b   1.000
_cell.length_c   1.000
_cell.angle_alpha   90.00
_cell.angle_beta   90.00
_cell.angle_gamma   90.00
#
_symmetry.space_group_name_H-M   'P 1'
#
loop_
_entity.id
_entity.type
_entity.pdbx_description
1 polymer ?
#
loop_
_entity_poly.entity_id
_entity_poly.type
_entity_poly.pdbx_seq_one_letter_code
_entity_poly.pdbx_strand_id
1 'polypeptide(L)'
;MSTTETTDPRQVIEQEARERLSPGWKIADVHPHYPASNREVIELCSASGYICSVETINEFIDKGYMQPPQNQGGRMCWSACDICCLLAALENRERWKPAPNKLHDAKKTAYRIQTELSHSVEAKEEMLQATGNYTLEDLLLMLKRDENPAVRQLLHECVLVKLETMGVEI
;
A
#
# COMPACT_ATOMS: atom_id res chain seq x y z
N MET A 1 -21.58 31.79 34.82
CA MET A 1 -22.02 30.42 34.50
C MET A 1 -21.27 30.00 33.24
N SER A 2 -20.18 29.26 33.38
CA SER A 2 -19.44 28.74 32.22
C SER A 2 -20.16 27.48 31.76
N THR A 3 -20.77 27.55 30.58
CA THR A 3 -21.25 26.36 29.87
C THR A 3 -20.03 25.55 29.44
N THR A 4 -19.83 24.40 30.04
CA THR A 4 -18.90 23.38 29.55
C THR A 4 -19.43 22.89 28.20
N GLU A 5 -18.95 23.48 27.10
CA GLU A 5 -19.15 22.92 25.76
C GLU A 5 -18.52 21.54 25.74
N THR A 6 -19.37 20.52 25.70
CA THR A 6 -18.92 19.13 25.54
C THR A 6 -18.65 18.93 24.06
N THR A 7 -17.39 19.08 23.66
CA THR A 7 -16.97 18.84 22.27
C THR A 7 -17.28 17.38 21.90
N ASP A 8 -17.97 17.18 20.78
CA ASP A 8 -18.27 15.85 20.25
C ASP A 8 -16.94 15.09 20.01
N PRO A 9 -16.72 13.92 20.65
CA PRO A 9 -15.50 13.13 20.47
C PRO A 9 -15.17 12.83 19.01
N ARG A 10 -16.18 12.74 18.13
CA ARG A 10 -15.98 12.51 16.70
C ARG A 10 -15.27 13.68 16.02
N GLN A 11 -15.56 14.91 16.44
CA GLN A 11 -14.90 16.11 15.91
C GLN A 11 -13.44 16.17 16.34
N VAL A 12 -13.13 15.74 17.57
CA VAL A 12 -11.74 15.65 18.06
C VAL A 12 -10.94 14.65 17.24
N ILE A 13 -11.47 13.43 17.04
CA ILE A 13 -10.81 12.39 16.25
C ILE A 13 -10.57 12.84 14.80
N GLU A 14 -11.58 13.46 14.18
CA GLU A 14 -11.46 14.00 12.83
C GLU A 14 -10.39 15.10 12.75
N GLN A 15 -10.31 15.98 13.75
CA GLN A 15 -9.29 17.02 13.81
C GLN A 15 -7.87 16.44 13.96
N GLU A 16 -7.69 15.45 14.83
CA GLU A 16 -6.41 14.73 14.99
C GLU A 16 -5.99 14.03 13.68
N ALA A 17 -6.95 13.42 12.97
CA ALA A 17 -6.69 12.82 11.67
C ALA A 17 -6.24 13.88 10.64
N ARG A 18 -6.85 15.07 10.61
CA ARG A 18 -6.43 16.18 9.73
C ARG A 18 -5.00 16.62 10.00
N GLU A 19 -4.63 16.73 11.28
CA GLU A 19 -3.28 17.09 11.70
C GLU A 19 -2.26 16.03 11.27
N ARG A 20 -2.60 14.75 11.42
CA ARG A 20 -1.76 13.63 10.99
C ARG A 20 -1.54 13.59 9.48
N LEU A 21 -2.54 13.99 8.69
CA LEU A 21 -2.45 14.06 7.23
C LEU A 21 -1.72 15.30 6.70
N SER A 22 -1.55 16.35 7.52
CA SER A 22 -0.95 17.63 7.13
C SER A 22 0.40 17.49 6.40
N PRO A 23 1.36 16.65 6.86
CA PRO A 23 2.61 16.44 6.15
C PRO A 23 2.41 15.84 4.75
N GLY A 24 1.49 14.88 4.62
CA GLY A 24 1.19 14.24 3.34
C GLY A 24 0.63 15.23 2.32
N TRP A 25 -0.31 16.08 2.74
CA TRP A 25 -0.86 17.13 1.87
C TRP A 25 0.20 18.14 1.42
N LYS A 26 1.13 18.50 2.30
CA LYS A 26 2.28 19.36 1.94
C LYS A 26 3.19 18.70 0.91
N ILE A 27 3.45 17.39 1.03
CA ILE A 27 4.27 16.64 0.07
C ILE A 27 3.54 16.54 -1.29
N ALA A 28 2.22 16.40 -1.28
CA ALA A 28 1.40 16.34 -2.48
C ALA A 28 1.27 17.69 -3.20
N ASP A 29 1.64 18.80 -2.54
CA ASP A 29 1.39 20.16 -3.01
C ASP A 29 -0.11 20.42 -3.33
N VAL A 30 -0.98 19.82 -2.52
CA VAL A 30 -2.44 19.96 -2.63
C VAL A 30 -2.96 20.58 -1.34
N HIS A 31 -3.85 21.58 -1.47
CA HIS A 31 -4.48 22.20 -0.31
C HIS A 31 -5.38 21.17 0.42
N PRO A 32 -5.22 20.95 1.73
CA PRO A 32 -6.10 20.05 2.47
C PRO A 32 -7.56 20.51 2.37
N HIS A 33 -8.44 19.64 1.87
CA HIS A 33 -9.87 19.90 1.78
C HIS A 33 -10.66 18.67 2.23
N TYR A 34 -11.79 18.90 2.91
CA TYR A 34 -12.69 17.83 3.37
C TYR A 34 -14.15 18.26 3.17
N PRO A 35 -15.02 17.39 2.60
CA PRO A 35 -14.70 16.05 2.13
C PRO A 35 -13.79 16.07 0.89
N ALA A 36 -12.80 15.18 0.84
CA ALA A 36 -11.95 15.02 -0.33
C ALA A 36 -12.59 14.08 -1.36
N SER A 37 -12.24 14.25 -2.62
CA SER A 37 -12.60 13.37 -3.72
C SER A 37 -11.61 12.20 -3.87
N ASN A 38 -12.02 11.12 -4.56
CA ASN A 38 -11.11 10.01 -4.89
C ASN A 38 -9.81 10.49 -5.54
N ARG A 39 -9.90 11.50 -6.42
CA ARG A 39 -8.73 12.05 -7.12
C ARG A 39 -7.72 12.63 -6.14
N GLU A 40 -8.16 13.49 -5.22
CA GLU A 40 -7.28 14.13 -4.24
C GLU A 40 -6.68 13.10 -3.27
N VAL A 41 -7.46 12.09 -2.88
CA VAL A 41 -6.98 10.98 -2.03
C VAL A 41 -5.91 10.16 -2.75
N ILE A 42 -6.11 9.84 -4.03
CA ILE A 42 -5.12 9.13 -4.86
C ILE A 42 -3.85 9.97 -5.01
N GLU A 43 -3.97 11.27 -5.28
CA GLU A 43 -2.84 12.20 -5.38
C GLU A 43 -2.05 12.23 -4.05
N LEU A 44 -2.74 12.32 -2.91
CA LEU A 44 -2.14 12.25 -1.58
C LEU A 44 -1.43 10.92 -1.32
N CYS A 45 -2.07 9.77 -1.61
CA CYS A 45 -1.47 8.45 -1.44
C CYS A 45 -0.22 8.29 -2.32
N SER A 46 -0.31 8.73 -3.58
CA SER A 46 0.80 8.69 -4.54
C SER A 46 1.98 9.54 -4.08
N ALA A 47 1.73 10.77 -3.61
CA ALA A 47 2.75 11.66 -3.05
C ALA A 47 3.38 11.08 -1.77
N SER A 48 2.59 10.35 -0.98
CA SER A 48 3.03 9.64 0.22
C SER A 48 3.70 8.28 -0.08
N GLY A 49 4.03 8.02 -1.34
CA GLY A 49 4.82 6.85 -1.74
C GLY A 49 4.03 5.54 -1.82
N TYR A 50 2.70 5.58 -1.86
CA TYR A 50 1.86 4.40 -2.05
C TYR A 50 1.45 4.21 -3.52
N ILE A 51 1.15 2.97 -3.90
CA ILE A 51 0.44 2.62 -5.13
C ILE A 51 -1.04 2.60 -4.78
N CYS A 52 -1.79 3.57 -5.31
CA CYS A 52 -3.21 3.71 -5.04
C CYS A 52 -3.91 4.20 -6.31
N SER A 53 -4.96 3.50 -6.71
CA SER A 53 -5.87 3.88 -7.79
C SER A 53 -7.33 3.73 -7.34
N VAL A 54 -8.28 4.08 -8.20
CA VAL A 54 -9.71 3.83 -7.90
C VAL A 54 -9.98 2.34 -7.75
N GLU A 55 -9.32 1.51 -8.56
CA GLU A 55 -9.39 0.05 -8.49
C GLU A 55 -8.82 -0.47 -7.17
N THR A 56 -7.69 0.10 -6.70
CA THR A 56 -7.14 -0.25 -5.37
C THR A 56 -8.12 0.09 -4.25
N ILE A 57 -8.73 1.27 -4.30
CA ILE A 57 -9.73 1.70 -3.32
C ILE A 57 -10.91 0.72 -3.30
N ASN A 58 -11.47 0.40 -4.47
CA ASN A 58 -12.58 -0.55 -4.59
C ASN A 58 -12.17 -1.94 -4.09
N GLU A 59 -10.99 -2.44 -4.46
CA GLU A 59 -10.44 -3.71 -3.97
C GLU A 59 -10.41 -3.76 -2.44
N PHE A 60 -9.98 -2.67 -1.79
CA PHE A 60 -9.84 -2.61 -0.34
C PHE A 60 -11.18 -2.54 0.37
N ILE A 61 -12.16 -1.86 -0.22
CA ILE A 61 -13.54 -1.84 0.27
C ILE A 61 -14.18 -3.23 0.11
N ASP A 62 -14.08 -3.84 -1.07
CA ASP A 62 -14.68 -5.13 -1.39
C ASP A 62 -14.11 -6.27 -0.54
N LYS A 63 -12.80 -6.24 -0.26
CA LYS A 63 -12.13 -7.18 0.64
C LYS A 63 -12.35 -6.88 2.13
N GLY A 64 -13.05 -5.80 2.47
CA GLY A 64 -13.36 -5.42 3.85
C GLY A 64 -12.16 -4.92 4.65
N TYR A 65 -11.09 -4.44 4.00
CA TYR A 65 -9.93 -3.86 4.68
C TYR A 65 -10.22 -2.48 5.26
N MET A 66 -11.22 -1.79 4.72
CA MET A 66 -11.74 -0.54 5.25
C MET A 66 -13.24 -0.41 4.97
N GLN A 67 -13.91 0.47 5.70
CA GLN A 67 -15.30 0.82 5.39
C GLN A 67 -15.34 1.80 4.20
N PRO A 68 -16.37 1.72 3.35
CA PRO A 68 -16.55 2.70 2.29
C PRO A 68 -16.80 4.09 2.90
N PRO A 69 -16.18 5.16 2.36
CA PRO A 69 -16.51 6.53 2.74
C PRO A 69 -17.98 6.86 2.45
N GLN A 70 -18.47 7.95 3.03
CA GLN A 70 -19.83 8.40 2.75
C GLN A 70 -20.02 8.69 1.25
N ASN A 71 -21.15 8.29 0.70
CA ASN A 71 -21.51 8.58 -0.68
C ASN A 71 -22.53 9.72 -0.71
N GLN A 72 -22.21 10.81 -1.39
CA GLN A 72 -23.12 11.94 -1.61
C GLN A 72 -23.28 12.18 -3.12
N GLY A 73 -24.50 11.99 -3.63
CA GLY A 73 -24.79 12.21 -5.05
C GLY A 73 -24.03 11.28 -6.00
N GLY A 74 -23.72 10.05 -5.58
CA GLY A 74 -22.99 9.06 -6.38
C GLY A 74 -21.48 9.23 -6.35
N ARG A 75 -20.95 10.12 -5.51
CA ARG A 75 -19.51 10.36 -5.33
C ARG A 75 -19.09 10.03 -3.90
N MET A 76 -17.94 9.36 -3.76
CA MET A 76 -17.31 9.14 -2.46
C MET A 76 -16.77 10.46 -1.90
N CYS A 77 -17.13 10.76 -0.67
CA CYS A 77 -16.76 11.95 0.08
C CYS A 77 -15.90 11.52 1.27
N TRP A 78 -14.60 11.75 1.18
CA TRP A 78 -13.62 11.26 2.14
C TRP A 78 -13.46 12.22 3.31
N SER A 79 -13.68 11.72 4.53
CA SER A 79 -13.23 12.40 5.75
C SER A 79 -11.73 12.19 5.98
N ALA A 80 -11.13 12.95 6.89
CA ALA A 80 -9.74 12.73 7.30
C ALA A 80 -9.56 11.34 7.93
N CYS A 81 -10.54 10.88 8.71
CA CYS A 81 -10.53 9.53 9.27
C CYS A 81 -10.49 8.45 8.18
N ASP A 82 -11.34 8.57 7.15
CA ASP A 82 -11.40 7.59 6.05
C ASP A 82 -10.06 7.47 5.34
N ILE A 83 -9.40 8.61 5.09
CA ILE A 83 -8.08 8.66 4.45
C ILE A 83 -7.03 8.00 5.35
N CYS A 84 -7.04 8.28 6.66
CA CYS A 84 -6.15 7.60 7.61
C CYS A 84 -6.37 6.08 7.61
N CYS A 85 -7.62 5.62 7.54
CA CYS A 85 -7.95 4.20 7.43
C CYS A 85 -7.39 3.58 6.14
N LEU A 86 -7.54 4.27 5.00
CA LEU A 86 -6.95 3.81 3.74
C LEU A 86 -5.42 3.73 3.82
N LEU A 87 -4.76 4.78 4.33
CA LEU A 87 -3.29 4.78 4.48
C LEU A 87 -2.81 3.65 5.39
N ALA A 88 -3.50 3.40 6.50
CA ALA A 88 -3.20 2.28 7.38
C ALA A 88 -3.40 0.93 6.69
N ALA A 89 -4.45 0.78 5.89
CA ALA A 89 -4.68 -0.45 5.13
C ALA A 89 -3.59 -0.65 4.06
N LEU A 90 -3.22 0.39 3.32
CA LEU A 90 -2.16 0.35 2.30
C LEU A 90 -0.81 -0.01 2.93
N GLU A 91 -0.50 0.58 4.09
CA GLU A 91 0.70 0.28 4.86
C GLU A 91 0.73 -1.18 5.32
N ASN A 92 -0.36 -1.69 5.90
CA ASN A 92 -0.46 -3.09 6.36
C ASN A 92 -0.37 -4.11 5.21
N ARG A 93 -0.66 -3.69 3.98
CA ARG A 93 -0.55 -4.52 2.77
C ARG A 93 0.69 -4.20 1.94
N GLU A 94 1.58 -3.37 2.48
CA GLU A 94 2.83 -2.96 1.84
C GLU A 94 2.64 -2.48 0.39
N ARG A 95 1.53 -1.79 0.10
CA ARG A 95 1.22 -1.19 -1.21
C ARG A 95 2.08 0.06 -1.47
N TRP A 96 3.38 -0.06 -1.27
CA TRP A 96 4.35 1.01 -1.48
C TRP A 96 4.82 1.05 -2.94
N LYS A 97 5.21 2.24 -3.41
CA LYS A 97 5.90 2.35 -4.70
C LYS A 97 7.25 1.62 -4.64
N PRO A 98 7.68 1.01 -5.76
CA PRO A 98 9.00 0.39 -5.84
C PRO A 98 10.13 1.37 -5.55
N ALA A 99 11.29 0.84 -5.18
CA ALA A 99 12.51 1.62 -4.99
C ALA A 99 12.93 2.30 -6.32
N PRO A 100 13.54 3.49 -6.27
CA PRO A 100 13.83 4.26 -5.07
C PRO A 100 12.60 5.01 -4.54
N ASN A 101 12.27 4.80 -3.27
CA ASN A 101 11.19 5.47 -2.54
C ASN A 101 11.64 5.81 -1.12
N LYS A 102 12.13 7.03 -0.93
CA LYS A 102 12.69 7.50 0.35
C LYS A 102 11.74 7.37 1.55
N LEU A 103 10.42 7.33 1.33
CA LEU A 103 9.43 7.28 2.42
C LEU A 103 9.30 5.87 3.01
N HIS A 104 9.40 4.83 2.18
CA HIS A 104 9.13 3.45 2.59
C HIS A 104 10.32 2.51 2.42
N ASP A 105 11.38 2.91 1.72
CA ASP A 105 12.57 2.07 1.54
C ASP A 105 13.22 1.69 2.88
N ALA A 106 13.17 2.54 3.90
CA ALA A 106 13.66 2.21 5.24
C ALA A 106 12.90 1.03 5.91
N LYS A 107 11.68 0.72 5.43
CA LYS A 107 10.86 -0.41 5.88
C LYS A 107 11.06 -1.66 5.02
N LYS A 108 11.71 -1.51 3.85
CA LYS A 108 12.02 -2.63 2.96
C LYS A 108 13.35 -3.25 3.37
N THR A 109 13.50 -4.54 3.11
CA THR A 109 14.80 -5.20 3.27
C THR A 109 15.74 -4.74 2.17
N ALA A 110 17.05 -4.75 2.45
CA ALA A 110 18.07 -4.43 1.43
C ALA A 110 17.94 -5.33 0.19
N TYR A 111 17.56 -6.59 0.38
CA TYR A 111 17.28 -7.52 -0.71
C TYR A 111 16.08 -7.09 -1.56
N ARG A 112 14.92 -6.77 -0.95
CA ARG A 112 13.75 -6.27 -1.69
C ARG A 112 14.08 -5.02 -2.49
N ILE A 113 14.82 -4.08 -1.89
CA ILE A 113 15.29 -2.88 -2.60
C ILE A 113 16.17 -3.27 -3.78
N GLN A 114 17.13 -4.18 -3.59
CA GLN A 114 17.99 -4.65 -4.67
C GLN A 114 17.17 -5.29 -5.80
N THR A 115 16.22 -6.16 -5.48
CA THR A 115 15.30 -6.78 -6.45
C THR A 115 14.47 -5.73 -7.18
N GLU A 116 13.82 -4.80 -6.48
CA GLU A 116 13.05 -3.71 -7.10
C GLU A 116 13.92 -2.83 -8.02
N LEU A 117 15.16 -2.55 -7.63
CA LEU A 117 16.14 -1.81 -8.43
C LEU A 117 16.68 -2.62 -9.62
N SER A 118 16.79 -3.94 -9.48
CA SER A 118 17.34 -4.85 -10.49
C SER A 118 16.28 -5.40 -11.45
N HIS A 119 15.00 -5.20 -11.14
CA HIS A 119 13.85 -5.46 -12.03
C HIS A 119 13.79 -4.54 -13.27
N SER A 120 14.93 -3.95 -13.67
CA SER A 120 15.20 -3.57 -15.06
C SER A 120 15.60 -4.81 -15.88
N VAL A 121 14.66 -5.73 -16.14
CA VAL A 121 14.78 -6.90 -17.04
C VAL A 121 15.82 -7.98 -16.66
N GLU A 122 17.07 -7.61 -16.38
CA GLU A 122 18.22 -8.51 -16.21
C GLU A 122 18.10 -9.39 -14.96
N ALA A 123 17.59 -8.88 -13.83
CA ALA A 123 17.44 -9.71 -12.63
C ALA A 123 16.26 -10.68 -12.69
N LYS A 124 15.20 -10.36 -13.45
CA LYS A 124 14.13 -11.33 -13.73
C LYS A 124 14.70 -12.53 -14.50
N GLU A 125 15.63 -12.27 -15.41
CA GLU A 125 16.29 -13.30 -16.22
C GLU A 125 17.27 -14.15 -15.39
N GLU A 126 18.06 -13.53 -14.49
CA GLU A 126 18.89 -14.26 -13.53
C GLU A 126 18.06 -15.10 -12.54
N MET A 127 16.93 -14.58 -12.04
CA MET A 127 16.01 -15.34 -11.19
C MET A 127 15.38 -16.51 -11.93
N LEU A 128 14.99 -16.34 -13.20
CA LEU A 128 14.49 -17.43 -14.04
C LEU A 128 15.56 -18.52 -14.27
N GLN A 129 16.82 -18.12 -14.48
CA GLN A 129 17.92 -19.08 -14.62
C GLN A 129 18.21 -19.81 -13.30
N ALA A 130 18.24 -19.11 -12.17
CA ALA A 130 18.46 -19.70 -10.85
C ALA A 130 17.30 -20.62 -10.40
N THR A 131 16.06 -20.26 -10.76
CA THR A 131 14.84 -21.03 -10.44
C THR A 131 14.45 -22.05 -11.51
N GLY A 132 15.13 -22.07 -12.66
CA GLY A 132 14.85 -22.98 -13.77
C GLY A 132 14.89 -24.45 -13.36
N ASN A 133 15.70 -24.78 -12.35
CA ASN A 133 15.85 -26.13 -11.82
C ASN A 133 14.80 -26.53 -10.77
N TYR A 134 13.94 -25.58 -10.33
CA TYR A 134 12.94 -25.81 -9.28
C TYR A 134 11.53 -25.75 -9.87
N THR A 135 10.69 -26.72 -9.49
CA THR A 135 9.25 -26.69 -9.78
C THR A 135 8.54 -25.67 -8.90
N LEU A 136 7.29 -25.31 -9.25
CA LEU A 136 6.47 -24.44 -8.40
C LEU A 136 6.27 -25.08 -7.02
N GLU A 137 6.05 -26.39 -6.98
CA GLU A 137 5.91 -27.19 -5.78
C GLU A 137 7.17 -27.16 -4.91
N ASP A 138 8.37 -27.24 -5.50
CA ASP A 138 9.64 -27.12 -4.77
C ASP A 138 9.75 -25.76 -4.09
N LEU A 139 9.44 -24.68 -4.82
CA LEU A 139 9.50 -23.32 -4.30
C LEU A 139 8.51 -23.11 -3.15
N LEU A 140 7.29 -23.64 -3.26
CA LEU A 140 6.28 -23.58 -2.20
C LEU A 140 6.68 -24.40 -0.97
N LEU A 141 7.31 -25.58 -1.16
CA LEU A 141 7.82 -26.40 -0.07
C LEU A 141 8.99 -25.73 0.64
N MET A 142 9.91 -25.10 -0.10
CA MET A 142 11.00 -24.30 0.46
C MET A 142 10.44 -23.10 1.24
N LEU A 143 9.45 -22.40 0.67
CA LEU A 143 8.79 -21.26 1.31
C LEU A 143 8.11 -21.67 2.62
N LYS A 144 7.53 -22.87 2.68
CA LYS A 144 6.92 -23.40 3.92
C LYS A 144 7.95 -23.76 4.98
N ARG A 145 9.11 -24.28 4.59
CA ARG A 145 10.13 -24.82 5.49
C ARG A 145 11.07 -23.76 6.04
N ASP A 146 11.32 -22.69 5.28
CA ASP A 146 12.27 -21.67 5.69
C ASP A 146 11.64 -20.69 6.68
N GLU A 147 12.35 -20.44 7.78
CA GLU A 147 11.94 -19.50 8.84
C GLU A 147 12.59 -18.12 8.66
N ASN A 148 13.61 -17.99 7.80
CA ASN A 148 14.29 -16.73 7.57
C ASN A 148 13.41 -15.81 6.70
N PRO A 149 13.00 -14.63 7.20
CA PRO A 149 12.11 -13.73 6.47
C PRO A 149 12.66 -13.27 5.11
N ALA A 150 13.99 -13.10 5.00
CA ALA A 150 14.61 -12.68 3.74
C ALA A 150 14.57 -13.79 2.68
N VAL A 151 14.82 -15.03 3.09
CA VAL A 151 14.75 -16.19 2.19
C VAL A 151 13.31 -16.47 1.77
N ARG A 152 12.36 -16.34 2.70
CA ARG A 152 10.94 -16.46 2.39
C ARG A 152 10.47 -15.42 1.37
N GLN A 153 10.91 -14.17 1.51
CA GLN A 153 10.57 -13.13 0.53
C GLN A 153 11.14 -13.47 -0.86
N LEU A 154 12.40 -13.87 -0.93
CA LEU A 154 13.02 -14.32 -2.19
C LEU A 154 12.21 -15.47 -2.82
N LEU A 155 11.87 -16.49 -2.03
CA LEU A 155 11.08 -17.64 -2.50
C LEU A 155 9.69 -17.23 -2.97
N HIS A 156 9.07 -16.25 -2.31
CA HIS A 156 7.79 -15.67 -2.75
C HIS A 156 7.92 -15.00 -4.12
N GLU A 157 8.95 -14.18 -4.34
CA GLU A 157 9.19 -13.58 -5.66
C GLU A 157 9.44 -14.64 -6.74
N CYS A 158 10.21 -15.69 -6.42
CA CYS A 158 10.41 -16.82 -7.32
C CYS A 158 9.10 -17.52 -7.69
N VAL A 159 8.18 -17.68 -6.73
CA VAL A 159 6.84 -18.25 -6.97
C VAL A 159 6.03 -17.37 -7.90
N LEU A 160 6.02 -16.05 -7.69
CA LEU A 160 5.30 -15.11 -8.56
C LEU A 160 5.82 -15.17 -10.00
N VAL A 161 7.15 -15.10 -10.18
CA VAL A 161 7.77 -15.21 -11.50
C VAL A 161 7.43 -16.55 -12.17
N LYS A 162 7.45 -17.66 -11.42
CA LYS A 162 7.08 -18.98 -11.96
C LYS A 162 5.61 -19.03 -12.41
N LEU A 163 4.70 -18.49 -11.62
CA LEU A 163 3.27 -18.40 -11.95
C LEU A 163 3.02 -17.55 -13.21
N GLU A 164 3.68 -16.39 -13.32
CA GLU A 164 3.63 -15.55 -14.53
C GLU A 164 4.06 -16.34 -15.77
N THR A 165 5.20 -17.07 -15.69
CA THR A 165 5.68 -17.89 -16.82
C THR A 165 4.76 -19.06 -17.18
N MET A 166 3.94 -19.52 -16.24
CA MET A 166 2.92 -20.55 -16.48
C MET A 166 1.63 -19.97 -17.08
N GLY A 167 1.56 -18.65 -17.29
CA GLY A 167 0.38 -17.96 -17.81
C GLY A 167 -0.75 -17.80 -16.79
N VAL A 168 -0.42 -17.88 -15.50
CA VAL A 168 -1.38 -17.60 -14.42
C VAL A 168 -1.43 -16.10 -14.22
N GLU A 169 -2.61 -15.50 -14.40
CA GLU A 169 -2.85 -14.11 -14.02
C GLU A 169 -2.90 -14.01 -12.49
N ILE A 170 -2.02 -13.20 -11.90
CA ILE A 170 -1.84 -13.03 -10.46
C ILE A 170 -2.26 -11.62 -10.02
#